data_AF-A0A6J5F8Q5-F1
#
_entry.id   AF-A0A6J5F8Q5-F1
#
_cell.length_a   1.000
_cell.length_b   1.000
_cell.length_c   1.000
_cell.angle_alpha   90.00
_cell.angle_beta   90.00
_cell.angle_gamma   90.00
#
_symmetry.space_group_name_H-M   'P 1'
#
loop_
_entity.id
_entity.type
_entity.pdbx_description
1 polymer ?
#
loop_
_entity_poly.entity_id
_entity_poly.type
_entity_poly.pdbx_seq_one_letter_code
_entity_poly.pdbx_strand_id
1 'polypeptide(L)'
;MAQEALNRIAALYAVEREVRGRKPEVRQSVRMTRALPLAGALKDWLEHTLAQVSVKSGLGKAIRYALGNWPALVRYCEDARIEIDNNTAERSIRPLVLGRRNYLFAGSDGGGQSAAVIYSLIGTARLNGIEPYAYLRTVFERIADHPINGIDELLPWHLMPVKQPVQQAA
;
A
#
# COMPACT_ATOMS: atom_id res chain seq x y z
N MET A 1 -27.24 10.62 2.20
CA MET A 1 -25.90 10.88 2.79
C MET A 1 -24.87 9.83 2.38
N ALA A 2 -25.11 8.53 2.60
CA ALA A 2 -24.14 7.49 2.24
C ALA A 2 -23.79 7.47 0.74
N GLN A 3 -24.79 7.55 -0.15
CA GLN A 3 -24.55 7.59 -1.60
C GLN A 3 -23.73 8.82 -2.04
N GLU A 4 -24.00 9.98 -1.45
CA GLU A 4 -23.28 11.23 -1.75
C GLU A 4 -21.81 11.12 -1.36
N ALA A 5 -21.51 10.58 -0.17
CA ALA A 5 -20.14 10.32 0.25
C ALA A 5 -19.43 9.36 -0.72
N LEU A 6 -20.09 8.26 -1.12
CA LEU A 6 -19.53 7.30 -2.06
C LEU A 6 -19.26 7.93 -3.43
N ASN A 7 -20.15 8.77 -3.93
CA ASN A 7 -19.96 9.46 -5.22
C ASN A 7 -18.76 10.40 -5.19
N ARG A 8 -18.60 11.19 -4.11
CA ARG A 8 -17.46 12.09 -3.94
C ARG A 8 -16.13 11.34 -3.82
N ILE A 9 -16.12 10.24 -3.07
CA ILE A 9 -14.95 9.36 -2.98
C ILE A 9 -14.66 8.73 -4.35
N ALA A 10 -15.68 8.25 -5.06
CA ALA A 10 -15.52 7.65 -6.40
C ALA A 10 -14.91 8.64 -7.41
N ALA A 11 -15.23 9.93 -7.31
CA ALA A 11 -14.62 10.96 -8.15
C ALA A 11 -13.10 11.08 -7.92
N LEU A 12 -12.63 10.96 -6.67
CA LEU A 12 -11.19 10.91 -6.36
C LEU A 12 -10.53 9.67 -6.98
N TYR A 13 -11.17 8.50 -6.84
CA TYR A 13 -10.67 7.27 -7.46
C TYR A 13 -10.70 7.30 -9.00
N ALA A 14 -11.62 8.05 -9.60
CA ALA A 14 -11.63 8.26 -11.05
C ALA A 14 -10.36 8.96 -11.52
N VAL A 15 -9.93 10.02 -10.83
CA VAL A 15 -8.65 10.69 -11.09
C VAL A 15 -7.48 9.72 -10.92
N GLU A 16 -7.48 8.92 -9.85
CA GLU A 16 -6.42 7.95 -9.60
C GLU A 16 -6.29 6.90 -10.70
N ARG A 17 -7.40 6.44 -11.28
CA ARG A 17 -7.37 5.50 -12.41
C ARG A 17 -6.68 6.07 -13.65
N GLU A 18 -6.76 7.38 -13.86
CA GLU A 18 -6.13 8.04 -15.02
C GLU A 18 -4.62 8.25 -14.84
N VAL A 19 -4.19 8.52 -13.60
CA VAL A 19 -2.79 8.84 -13.29
C VAL A 19 -1.96 7.62 -12.87
N ARG A 20 -2.58 6.49 -12.52
CA ARG A 20 -1.88 5.28 -12.10
C ARG A 20 -0.96 4.78 -13.22
N GLY A 21 0.30 4.50 -12.86
CA GLY A 21 1.34 4.07 -13.81
C GLY A 21 2.01 5.22 -14.59
N ARG A 22 1.55 6.47 -14.44
CA ARG A 22 2.25 7.65 -14.98
C ARG A 22 3.44 8.04 -14.12
N LYS A 23 4.34 8.86 -14.69
CA LYS A 23 5.49 9.42 -13.96
C LYS A 23 5.04 10.24 -12.74
N PRO A 24 5.81 10.25 -11.64
CA PRO A 24 5.44 10.94 -10.41
C PRO A 24 5.05 12.42 -10.61
N GLU A 25 5.74 13.15 -11.47
CA GLU A 25 5.52 14.57 -11.71
C GLU A 25 4.13 14.82 -12.34
N VAL A 26 3.73 13.95 -13.28
CA VAL A 26 2.41 13.98 -13.91
C VAL A 26 1.32 13.65 -12.89
N ARG A 27 1.56 12.63 -12.06
CA ARG A 27 0.61 12.25 -10.99
C ARG A 27 0.38 13.42 -10.05
N GLN A 28 1.45 14.04 -9.56
CA GLN A 28 1.38 15.17 -8.62
C GLN A 28 0.63 16.35 -9.24
N SER A 29 0.99 16.74 -10.47
CA SER A 29 0.34 17.86 -11.18
C SER A 29 -1.17 17.64 -11.34
N VAL A 30 -1.58 16.44 -11.78
CA VAL A 30 -3.01 16.10 -11.96
C VAL A 30 -3.74 16.04 -10.62
N ARG A 31 -3.12 15.47 -9.57
CA ARG A 31 -3.72 15.42 -8.23
C ARG A 31 -3.92 16.82 -7.65
N MET A 32 -2.93 17.70 -7.75
CA MET A 32 -3.00 19.08 -7.27
C MET A 32 -4.09 19.87 -8.00
N THR A 33 -4.24 19.67 -9.30
CA THR A 33 -5.21 20.43 -10.12
C THR A 33 -6.63 19.88 -10.08
N ARG A 34 -6.81 18.56 -9.91
CA ARG A 34 -8.13 17.90 -9.98
C ARG A 34 -8.55 17.21 -8.69
N ALA A 35 -7.68 16.42 -8.07
CA ALA A 35 -8.04 15.66 -6.87
C ALA A 35 -8.16 16.55 -5.63
N LEU A 36 -7.26 17.52 -5.45
CA LEU A 36 -7.25 18.40 -4.29
C LEU A 36 -8.53 19.27 -4.18
N PRO A 37 -9.04 19.91 -5.26
CA PRO A 37 -10.33 20.59 -5.21
C PRO A 37 -11.51 19.67 -4.88
N LEU A 38 -11.53 18.45 -5.44
CA LEU A 38 -12.56 17.45 -5.13
C LEU A 38 -12.52 17.01 -3.66
N ALA A 39 -11.32 16.85 -3.10
CA ALA A 39 -11.13 16.58 -1.69
C ALA A 39 -11.64 17.75 -0.84
N GLY A 40 -11.30 18.99 -1.19
CA GLY A 40 -11.83 20.19 -0.54
C GLY A 40 -13.36 20.21 -0.51
N ALA A 41 -14.01 19.99 -1.65
CA ALA A 41 -15.47 19.90 -1.72
C ALA A 41 -16.06 18.75 -0.88
N LEU A 42 -15.35 17.62 -0.76
CA LEU A 42 -15.74 16.55 0.16
C LEU A 42 -15.61 16.98 1.62
N LYS A 43 -14.55 17.71 1.98
CA LYS A 43 -14.34 18.25 3.33
C LYS A 43 -15.49 19.17 3.73
N ASP A 44 -15.80 20.15 2.89
CA ASP A 44 -16.85 21.14 3.16
C ASP A 44 -18.20 20.46 3.35
N TRP A 45 -18.49 19.46 2.52
CA TRP A 45 -19.70 18.65 2.64
C TRP A 45 -19.73 17.84 3.95
N LEU A 46 -18.60 17.26 4.36
CA LEU A 46 -18.49 16.54 5.64
C LEU A 46 -18.69 17.48 6.84
N GLU A 47 -18.11 18.68 6.81
CA GLU A 47 -18.27 19.70 7.85
C GLU A 47 -19.72 20.17 7.96
N HIS A 48 -20.39 20.44 6.83
CA HIS A 48 -21.81 20.78 6.80
C HIS A 48 -22.68 19.62 7.32
N THR A 49 -22.40 18.39 6.88
CA THR A 49 -23.13 17.20 7.33
C THR A 49 -22.95 16.99 8.84
N LEU A 50 -21.75 17.27 9.38
CA LEU A 50 -21.47 17.14 10.80
C LEU A 50 -22.36 18.05 11.66
N ALA A 51 -22.66 19.26 11.18
CA ALA A 51 -23.54 20.20 11.87
C ALA A 51 -25.00 19.72 11.94
N GLN A 52 -25.41 18.81 11.04
CA GLN A 52 -26.77 18.32 10.92
C GLN A 52 -27.01 16.96 11.62
N VAL A 53 -25.94 16.29 12.08
CA VAL A 53 -26.03 14.97 12.71
C VAL A 53 -25.86 15.05 14.22
N SER A 54 -26.60 14.20 14.94
CA SER A 54 -26.43 14.11 16.40
C SER A 54 -24.99 13.73 16.77
N VAL A 55 -24.44 14.40 17.78
CA VAL A 55 -23.07 14.18 18.27
C VAL A 55 -22.85 12.70 18.66
N LYS A 56 -23.85 12.03 19.21
CA LYS A 56 -23.76 10.63 19.65
C LYS A 56 -23.96 9.61 18.53
N SER A 57 -24.26 10.05 17.29
CA SER A 57 -24.45 9.14 16.17
C SER A 57 -23.14 8.50 15.71
N GLY A 58 -23.20 7.25 15.25
CA GLY A 58 -22.05 6.56 14.64
C GLY A 58 -21.53 7.30 13.41
N LEU A 59 -22.43 7.91 12.62
CA LEU A 59 -22.07 8.75 11.48
C LEU A 59 -21.26 9.99 11.91
N GLY A 60 -21.73 10.72 12.93
CA GLY A 60 -21.00 11.87 13.46
C GLY A 60 -19.61 11.50 13.98
N LYS A 61 -19.46 10.32 14.61
CA LYS A 61 -18.16 9.79 15.03
C LYS A 61 -17.24 9.52 13.84
N ALA A 62 -17.74 8.90 12.78
CA ALA A 62 -16.98 8.63 11.57
C ALA A 62 -16.53 9.92 10.86
N ILE A 63 -17.41 10.91 10.73
CA ILE A 63 -17.08 12.19 10.10
C ILE A 63 -16.00 12.93 10.90
N ARG A 64 -16.12 13.02 12.24
CA ARG A 64 -15.09 13.64 13.08
C ARG A 64 -13.74 12.94 12.96
N TYR A 65 -13.74 11.61 12.87
CA TYR A 65 -12.51 10.85 12.66
C TYR A 65 -11.87 11.19 11.30
N ALA A 66 -12.66 11.25 10.22
CA ALA A 66 -12.14 11.63 8.90
C ALA A 66 -11.59 13.07 8.88
N LEU A 67 -12.33 14.03 9.45
CA LEU A 67 -11.91 15.44 9.52
C LEU A 67 -10.67 15.63 10.41
N GLY A 68 -10.56 14.91 11.54
CA GLY A 68 -9.38 14.94 12.41
C GLY A 68 -8.12 14.40 11.74
N ASN A 69 -8.26 13.50 10.76
CA ASN A 69 -7.17 12.94 9.97
C ASN A 69 -7.02 13.59 8.60
N TRP A 70 -7.69 14.73 8.35
CA TRP A 70 -7.74 15.34 7.03
C TRP A 70 -6.36 15.61 6.40
N PRO A 71 -5.35 16.14 7.12
CA PRO A 71 -4.01 16.35 6.57
C PRO A 71 -3.37 15.07 6.03
N ALA A 72 -3.60 13.93 6.70
CA ALA A 72 -3.10 12.64 6.24
C ALA A 72 -3.86 12.16 4.98
N LEU A 73 -5.18 12.35 4.94
CA LEU A 73 -6.03 11.92 3.82
C LEU A 73 -5.70 12.63 2.51
N VAL A 74 -5.25 13.89 2.55
CA VAL A 74 -4.91 14.65 1.34
C VAL A 74 -3.42 14.62 1.00
N ARG A 75 -2.58 14.01 1.84
CA ARG A 75 -1.13 13.99 1.65
C ARG A 75 -0.69 13.34 0.34
N TYR A 76 -1.46 12.37 -0.17
CA TYR A 76 -1.17 11.73 -1.46
C TYR A 76 -1.28 12.71 -2.65
N CYS A 77 -2.01 13.81 -2.51
CA CYS A 77 -2.07 14.84 -3.55
C CYS A 77 -0.73 15.56 -3.70
N GLU A 78 0.01 15.71 -2.60
CA GLU A 78 1.27 16.45 -2.53
C GLU A 78 2.48 15.55 -2.82
N ASP A 79 2.40 14.26 -2.49
CA ASP A 79 3.48 13.29 -2.73
C ASP A 79 3.01 12.18 -3.67
N ALA A 80 3.53 12.18 -4.90
CA ALA A 80 3.18 11.22 -5.94
C ALA A 80 3.61 9.77 -5.66
N ARG A 81 4.46 9.54 -4.65
CA ARG A 81 4.86 8.20 -4.20
C ARG A 81 3.80 7.54 -3.33
N ILE A 82 2.90 8.34 -2.74
CA ILE A 82 1.85 7.88 -1.85
C ILE A 82 0.63 7.51 -2.69
N GLU A 83 0.06 6.34 -2.39
CA GLU A 83 -1.23 5.91 -2.94
C GLU A 83 -2.39 6.51 -2.13
N ILE A 84 -3.55 6.70 -2.76
CA ILE A 84 -4.76 7.22 -2.08
C ILE A 84 -5.23 6.34 -0.92
N ASP A 85 -4.86 5.05 -0.94
CA ASP A 85 -5.24 4.06 0.05
C ASP A 85 -4.06 3.13 0.39
N ASN A 86 -4.20 2.40 1.48
CA ASN A 86 -3.22 1.42 1.97
C ASN A 86 -3.57 -0.01 1.52
N ASN A 87 -4.48 -0.22 0.56
CA ASN A 87 -5.01 -1.55 0.22
C ASN A 87 -3.89 -2.52 -0.20
N THR A 88 -2.86 -2.03 -0.89
CA THR A 88 -1.71 -2.85 -1.30
C THR A 88 -0.92 -3.35 -0.09
N ALA A 89 -0.71 -2.50 0.92
CA ALA A 89 -0.04 -2.89 2.16
C ALA A 89 -0.89 -3.89 2.96
N GLU A 90 -2.20 -3.62 3.09
CA GLU A 90 -3.13 -4.52 3.78
C GLU A 90 -3.23 -5.90 3.11
N ARG A 91 -3.27 -5.94 1.78
CA ARG A 91 -3.25 -7.20 1.03
C ARG A 91 -1.94 -7.95 1.22
N SER A 92 -0.80 -7.24 1.28
CA SER A 92 0.52 -7.84 1.47
C SER A 92 0.70 -8.46 2.85
N ILE A 93 0.12 -7.87 3.91
CA ILE A 93 0.18 -8.42 5.27
C ILE A 93 -0.87 -9.50 5.54
N ARG A 94 -1.94 -9.58 4.74
CA ARG A 94 -3.03 -10.54 4.94
C ARG A 94 -2.58 -12.00 5.08
N PRO A 95 -1.63 -12.53 4.28
CA PRO A 95 -1.13 -13.90 4.47
C PRO A 95 -0.55 -14.13 5.86
N LEU A 96 0.22 -13.19 6.40
CA LEU A 96 0.76 -13.25 7.77
C LEU A 96 -0.36 -13.25 8.80
N VAL A 97 -1.35 -12.36 8.64
CA VAL A 97 -2.50 -12.23 9.55
C VAL A 97 -3.39 -13.48 9.56
N LEU A 98 -3.50 -14.19 8.45
CA LEU A 98 -4.19 -15.47 8.37
C LEU A 98 -3.32 -16.60 8.93
N GLY A 99 -2.03 -16.61 8.59
CA GLY A 99 -1.05 -17.59 9.04
C GLY A 99 -0.93 -17.65 10.55
N ARG A 100 -0.84 -16.50 11.24
CA ARG A 100 -0.75 -16.45 12.72
C ARG A 100 -1.92 -17.14 13.43
N ARG A 101 -3.11 -17.18 12.82
CA ARG A 101 -4.28 -17.88 13.40
C ARG A 101 -4.17 -19.41 13.22
N ASN A 102 -3.39 -19.86 12.25
CA ASN A 102 -3.19 -21.27 11.90
C ASN A 102 -1.86 -21.83 12.45
N TYR A 103 -0.96 -20.97 12.95
CA TYR A 103 0.30 -21.38 13.56
C TYR A 103 0.06 -21.82 15.00
N LEU A 104 -0.12 -23.14 15.20
CA LEU A 104 -0.33 -23.74 16.52
C LEU A 104 0.78 -23.44 17.55
N PHE A 105 1.97 -22.98 17.11
CA PHE A 105 3.16 -22.81 17.97
C PHE A 105 3.86 -21.45 17.83
N ALA A 106 3.27 -20.48 17.12
CA ALA A 106 3.84 -19.13 17.01
C ALA A 106 3.40 -18.27 18.21
N GLY A 107 3.98 -18.54 19.38
CA GLY A 107 3.67 -17.84 20.63
C GLY A 107 4.83 -17.08 21.27
N SER A 108 6.03 -17.12 20.68
CA SER A 108 7.22 -16.46 21.21
C SER A 108 7.70 -15.32 20.30
N ASP A 109 8.36 -14.32 20.90
CA ASP A 109 8.95 -13.19 20.17
C ASP A 109 9.95 -13.66 19.10
N GLY A 110 10.76 -14.67 19.42
CA GLY A 110 11.71 -15.27 18.48
C GLY A 110 11.02 -15.96 17.28
N GLY A 111 9.87 -16.59 17.51
CA GLY A 111 9.04 -17.13 16.42
C GLY A 111 8.46 -16.02 15.54
N GLY A 112 8.02 -14.92 16.15
CA GLY A 112 7.56 -13.73 15.43
C GLY A 112 8.66 -13.10 14.56
N GLN A 113 9.86 -12.94 15.10
CA GLN A 113 11.02 -12.43 14.37
C GLN A 113 11.39 -13.33 13.18
N SER A 114 11.43 -14.65 13.39
CA SER A 114 11.72 -15.61 12.33
C SER A 114 10.68 -15.56 11.21
N ALA A 115 9.40 -15.48 11.57
CA ALA A 115 8.33 -15.31 10.61
C ALA A 115 8.49 -14.01 9.81
N ALA A 116 8.78 -12.88 10.49
CA ALA A 116 8.97 -11.58 9.83
C ALA A 116 10.10 -11.62 8.78
N VAL A 117 11.22 -12.28 9.07
CA VAL A 117 12.33 -12.46 8.11
C VAL A 117 11.85 -13.24 6.88
N ILE A 118 11.25 -14.41 7.06
CA ILE A 118 10.81 -15.27 5.95
C ILE A 118 9.73 -14.58 5.11
N TYR A 119 8.74 -13.95 5.75
CA TYR A 119 7.69 -13.21 5.03
C TYR A 119 8.24 -12.02 4.26
N SER A 120 9.26 -11.34 4.78
CA SER A 120 9.92 -10.24 4.08
C SER A 120 10.65 -10.73 2.83
N LEU A 121 11.37 -11.85 2.91
CA LEU A 121 12.05 -12.47 1.76
C LEU A 121 11.06 -12.92 0.68
N ILE A 122 10.00 -13.63 1.07
CA ILE A 122 8.93 -14.07 0.16
C ILE A 122 8.23 -12.87 -0.48
N GLY A 123 7.89 -11.86 0.32
CA GLY A 123 7.27 -10.62 -0.16
C GLY A 123 8.14 -9.91 -1.19
N THR A 124 9.45 -9.81 -0.91
CA THR A 124 10.42 -9.17 -1.80
C THR A 124 10.55 -9.94 -3.11
N ALA A 125 10.63 -11.28 -3.08
CA ALA A 125 10.67 -12.10 -4.30
C ALA A 125 9.40 -11.87 -5.17
N ARG A 126 8.21 -11.88 -4.55
CA ARG A 126 6.94 -11.63 -5.27
C ARG A 126 6.89 -10.22 -5.87
N LEU A 127 7.33 -9.20 -5.14
CA LEU A 127 7.37 -7.81 -5.63
C LEU A 127 8.31 -7.65 -6.83
N ASN A 128 9.36 -8.48 -6.91
CA ASN A 128 10.26 -8.55 -8.04
C ASN A 128 9.76 -9.47 -9.17
N GLY A 129 8.56 -10.06 -9.06
CA GLY A 129 8.03 -10.98 -10.07
C GLY A 129 8.69 -12.36 -10.09
N ILE A 130 9.40 -12.72 -9.01
CA ILE A 130 10.14 -13.98 -8.89
C ILE A 130 9.32 -14.98 -8.07
N GLU A 131 9.30 -16.23 -8.51
CA GLU A 131 8.65 -17.33 -7.79
C GLU A 131 9.38 -17.57 -6.46
N PRO A 132 8.73 -17.39 -5.29
CA PRO A 132 9.43 -17.38 -4.00
C PRO A 132 10.13 -18.69 -3.64
N TYR A 133 9.57 -19.84 -4.03
CA TYR A 133 10.16 -21.12 -3.70
C TYR A 133 11.44 -21.38 -4.52
N ALA A 134 11.45 -21.05 -5.81
CA ALA A 134 12.65 -21.06 -6.65
C ALA A 134 13.73 -20.14 -6.09
N TYR A 135 13.37 -18.90 -5.70
CA TYR A 135 14.28 -17.97 -5.05
C TYR A 135 14.91 -18.55 -3.77
N LEU A 136 14.08 -19.00 -2.83
CA LEU A 136 14.56 -19.54 -1.55
C LEU A 136 15.41 -20.79 -1.73
N ARG A 137 15.04 -21.68 -2.67
CA ARG A 137 15.86 -22.85 -3.00
C ARG A 137 17.25 -22.44 -3.45
N THR A 138 17.35 -21.52 -4.42
CA THR A 138 18.65 -21.05 -4.92
C THR A 138 19.47 -20.37 -3.83
N VAL A 139 18.84 -19.59 -2.94
CA VAL A 139 19.52 -19.02 -1.78
C VAL A 139 20.08 -20.12 -0.89
N PHE A 140 19.28 -21.12 -0.51
CA PHE A 140 19.73 -22.21 0.37
C PHE A 140 20.80 -23.10 -0.27
N GLU A 141 20.79 -23.28 -1.59
CA GLU A 141 21.83 -24.00 -2.33
C GLU A 141 23.18 -23.28 -2.33
N ARG A 142 23.19 -21.94 -2.24
CA ARG A 142 24.41 -21.11 -2.36
C ARG A 142 24.92 -20.59 -1.03
N ILE A 143 24.05 -20.37 -0.04
CA ILE A 143 24.36 -19.62 1.18
C ILE A 143 25.49 -20.24 2.02
N ALA A 144 25.66 -21.56 1.98
CA ALA A 144 26.69 -22.26 2.77
C ALA A 144 28.11 -21.87 2.34
N ASP A 145 28.33 -21.64 1.04
CA ASP A 145 29.63 -21.32 0.46
C ASP A 145 29.75 -19.82 0.09
N HIS A 146 28.72 -19.02 0.37
CA HIS A 146 28.68 -17.61 -0.02
C HIS A 146 29.38 -16.71 1.01
N PRO A 147 30.21 -15.73 0.58
CA PRO A 147 30.85 -14.81 1.50
C PRO A 147 29.83 -13.98 2.27
N ILE A 148 29.98 -13.89 3.59
CA ILE A 148 29.08 -13.10 4.46
C ILE A 148 29.03 -11.62 4.06
N ASN A 149 30.11 -11.11 3.46
CA ASN A 149 30.25 -9.72 3.02
C ASN A 149 29.46 -9.42 1.73
N GLY A 150 29.01 -10.45 1.01
CA GLY A 150 28.35 -10.33 -0.30
C GLY A 150 26.93 -10.89 -0.31
N ILE A 151 26.27 -11.00 0.86
CA ILE A 151 24.91 -11.57 0.97
C ILE A 151 23.89 -10.83 0.09
N ASP A 152 24.14 -9.56 -0.23
CA ASP A 152 23.32 -8.77 -1.15
C ASP A 152 23.25 -9.36 -2.56
N GLU A 153 24.27 -10.09 -3.01
CA GLU A 153 24.26 -10.84 -4.27
C GLU A 153 23.20 -11.96 -4.30
N LEU A 154 22.75 -12.39 -3.12
CA LEU A 154 21.66 -13.37 -2.98
C LEU A 154 20.27 -12.73 -3.00
N LEU A 155 20.15 -11.41 -3.17
CA LEU A 155 18.85 -10.74 -3.25
C LEU A 155 18.12 -11.10 -4.55
N PRO A 156 16.77 -11.04 -4.56
CA PRO A 156 15.98 -11.59 -5.67
C PRO A 156 16.37 -11.01 -7.04
N TRP A 157 16.62 -9.71 -7.13
CA TRP A 157 16.96 -9.01 -8.38
C TRP A 157 18.37 -9.33 -8.92
N HIS A 158 19.26 -9.89 -8.11
CA HIS A 158 20.58 -10.34 -8.56
C HIS A 158 20.57 -11.80 -9.03
N LEU A 159 19.86 -12.68 -8.31
CA LEU A 159 19.82 -14.11 -8.61
C LEU A 159 18.94 -14.47 -9.81
N MET A 160 17.82 -13.76 -9.99
CA MET A 160 16.83 -14.06 -11.01
C MET A 160 16.37 -12.77 -11.69
N PRO A 161 17.22 -12.15 -12.54
CA PRO A 161 16.86 -10.92 -13.21
C PRO A 161 15.63 -11.15 -14.08
N VAL A 162 14.51 -10.55 -13.69
CA VAL A 162 13.29 -10.57 -14.50
C VAL A 162 13.56 -9.75 -15.74
N LYS A 163 13.36 -10.33 -16.93
CA LYS A 163 13.35 -9.59 -18.20
C LYS A 163 12.35 -8.45 -18.07
N GLN A 164 12.84 -7.21 -17.96
CA GLN A 164 11.96 -6.05 -17.97
C GLN A 164 11.21 -6.03 -19.30
N PRO A 165 9.87 -5.90 -19.32
CA PRO A 165 9.18 -5.58 -20.56
C PRO A 165 9.70 -4.22 -21.02
N VAL A 166 10.18 -4.17 -22.27
CA VAL A 166 10.59 -2.94 -22.95
C VAL A 166 9.43 -1.95 -22.83
N GLN A 167 9.61 -0.89 -22.04
CA GLN A 167 8.69 0.25 -22.04
C GLN A 167 8.81 0.90 -23.43
N GLN A 168 7.90 0.54 -24.33
CA GLN A 168 7.72 1.26 -25.58
C GLN A 168 7.24 2.67 -25.23
N ALA A 169 8.12 3.64 -25.48
CA ALA A 169 7.77 5.04 -25.52
C ALA A 169 6.81 5.29 -26.70
N ALA A 170 5.59 5.73 -26.39
CA ALA A 170 4.70 6.45 -27.29
C ALA A 170 3.75 7.31 -26.44
#